data_AF-A0A956IKM0-F1
#
_entry.id   AF-A0A956IKM0-F1
#
_cell.length_a   1.000
_cell.length_b   1.000
_cell.length_c   1.000
_cell.angle_alpha   90.00
_cell.angle_beta   90.00
_cell.angle_gamma   90.00
#
_symmetry.space_group_name_H-M   'P 1'
#
loop_
_entity.id
_entity.type
_entity.pdbx_description
1 polymer ?
#
loop_
_entity_poly.entity_id
_entity_poly.type
_entity_poly.pdbx_seq_one_letter_code
_entity_poly.pdbx_strand_id
1 'polypeptide(L)'
;MAISEVTDTDVLQHCDACGGEHRVVLDALTAGVAQEDRAHGRVVPMPPCPVCGATEFLVRAPDNEPEHPSPGSFGHRHRMLVDHLHAELVRRDKVVAPLLDQEGHAPTSLARPLTTEAKDRWFARGMKIDAPVREQPATPREEEVER
;
A
#
# COMPACT_ATOMS: atom_id res chain seq x y z
N MET A 1 7.90 -0.37 3.85
CA MET A 1 7.88 -0.76 2.42
C MET A 1 6.75 -0.05 1.71
N ALA A 2 7.08 0.73 0.67
CA ALA A 2 6.06 1.38 -0.14
C ALA A 2 5.59 0.48 -1.29
N ILE A 3 4.38 0.73 -1.79
CA ILE A 3 3.93 0.27 -3.10
C ILE A 3 4.05 1.43 -4.07
N SER A 4 4.49 1.16 -5.30
CA SER A 4 4.73 2.18 -6.31
C SER A 4 3.79 2.06 -7.51
N GLU A 5 3.13 0.92 -7.70
CA GLU A 5 2.21 0.69 -8.81
C GLU A 5 1.15 -0.33 -8.42
N VAL A 6 -0.10 -0.11 -8.83
CA VAL A 6 -1.19 -1.09 -8.76
C VAL A 6 -1.76 -1.24 -10.17
N THR A 7 -1.84 -2.46 -10.69
CA THR A 7 -2.46 -2.79 -11.97
C THR A 7 -3.73 -3.61 -11.73
N ASP A 8 -4.36 -4.08 -12.81
CA ASP A 8 -5.50 -4.99 -12.70
C ASP A 8 -5.10 -6.39 -12.19
N THR A 9 -3.82 -6.75 -12.26
CA THR A 9 -3.33 -8.10 -11.95
C THR A 9 -2.36 -8.16 -10.79
N ASP A 10 -1.64 -7.08 -10.51
CA ASP A 10 -0.52 -7.10 -9.57
C ASP A 10 -0.26 -5.73 -8.91
N VAL A 11 0.57 -5.76 -7.88
CA VAL A 11 1.11 -4.58 -7.21
C VAL A 11 2.63 -4.64 -7.26
N LEU A 12 3.27 -3.51 -7.54
CA LEU A 12 4.71 -3.34 -7.44
C LEU A 12 5.06 -2.82 -6.04
N GLN A 13 5.80 -3.63 -5.29
CA GLN A 13 6.28 -3.32 -3.95
C GLN A 13 7.78 -3.02 -3.98
N HIS A 14 8.20 -2.01 -3.21
CA HIS A 14 9.59 -1.70 -2.95
C HIS A 14 9.97 -2.10 -1.53
N CYS A 15 11.01 -2.93 -1.39
CA CYS A 15 11.52 -3.35 -0.10
C CYS A 15 12.54 -2.34 0.45
N ASP A 16 12.20 -1.63 1.51
CA ASP A 16 13.09 -0.61 2.10
C ASP A 16 14.33 -1.23 2.77
N ALA A 17 14.25 -2.51 3.19
CA ALA A 17 15.37 -3.22 3.79
C ALA A 17 16.45 -3.58 2.76
N CYS A 18 16.09 -4.27 1.67
CA CYS A 18 17.08 -4.73 0.67
C CYS A 18 17.15 -3.85 -0.59
N GLY A 19 16.20 -2.95 -0.81
CA GLY A 19 16.07 -2.14 -2.03
C GLY A 19 15.49 -2.92 -3.23
N GLY A 20 15.00 -4.14 -3.02
CA GLY A 20 14.43 -4.97 -4.07
C GLY A 20 13.03 -4.50 -4.50
N GLU A 21 12.73 -4.64 -5.79
CA GLU A 21 11.38 -4.46 -6.32
C GLU A 21 10.74 -5.82 -6.61
N HIS A 22 9.47 -5.96 -6.21
CA HIS A 22 8.73 -7.22 -6.32
C HIS A 22 7.32 -6.99 -6.84
N ARG A 23 6.94 -7.71 -7.90
CA ARG A 23 5.55 -7.80 -8.36
C ARG A 23 4.83 -8.87 -7.55
N VAL A 24 3.74 -8.50 -6.91
CA VAL A 24 2.87 -9.41 -6.16
C VAL A 24 1.52 -9.48 -6.87
N VAL A 25 1.10 -10.68 -7.25
CA VAL A 25 -0.21 -10.87 -7.90
C VAL A 25 -1.34 -10.57 -6.92
N LEU A 26 -2.36 -9.83 -7.36
CA LEU A 26 -3.49 -9.43 -6.50
C LEU A 26 -4.25 -10.64 -5.95
N ASP A 27 -4.30 -11.74 -6.69
CA ASP A 27 -4.99 -12.96 -6.25
C ASP A 27 -4.32 -13.65 -5.06
N ALA A 28 -3.04 -13.37 -4.81
CA ALA A 28 -2.29 -13.85 -3.65
C ALA A 28 -2.43 -12.93 -2.43
N LEU A 29 -3.09 -11.78 -2.57
CA LEU A 29 -3.34 -10.84 -1.49
C LEU A 29 -4.74 -11.06 -0.90
N THR A 30 -4.88 -10.69 0.37
CA THR A 30 -6.16 -10.71 1.07
C THR A 30 -6.19 -9.52 2.02
N ALA A 31 -7.24 -8.73 1.97
CA ALA A 31 -7.45 -7.62 2.88
C ALA A 31 -8.05 -8.10 4.21
N GLY A 32 -7.54 -7.53 5.28
CA GLY A 32 -7.91 -7.83 6.65
C GLY A 32 -6.88 -8.70 7.37
N VAL A 33 -6.85 -8.56 8.69
CA VAL A 33 -6.23 -9.52 9.60
C VAL A 33 -7.29 -9.94 10.61
N ALA A 34 -7.34 -11.23 10.94
CA ALA A 34 -8.26 -11.78 11.93
C ALA A 34 -7.50 -12.30 13.13
N GLN A 35 -7.98 -11.94 14.32
CA GLN A 35 -7.61 -12.51 15.60
C GLN A 35 -8.90 -13.04 16.26
N GLU A 36 -8.77 -13.91 17.26
CA GLU A 36 -9.85 -14.74 17.83
C GLU A 36 -11.22 -14.06 17.98
N ASP A 37 -11.28 -12.81 18.45
CA ASP A 37 -12.51 -12.05 18.65
C ASP A 37 -12.69 -10.84 17.71
N ARG A 38 -11.71 -10.55 16.84
CA ARG A 38 -11.66 -9.28 16.08
C ARG A 38 -11.07 -9.44 14.69
N ALA A 39 -11.69 -8.79 13.71
CA ALA A 39 -11.13 -8.62 12.38
C ALA A 39 -10.83 -7.14 12.11
N HIS A 40 -9.64 -6.86 11.61
CA HIS A 40 -9.22 -5.52 11.21
C HIS A 40 -9.21 -5.41 9.68
N GLY A 41 -10.34 -5.02 9.10
CA GLY A 41 -10.50 -4.99 7.65
C GLY A 41 -9.68 -3.96 6.88
N ARG A 42 -8.99 -3.02 7.54
CA ARG A 42 -8.22 -1.95 6.89
C ARG A 42 -6.77 -2.32 6.57
N VAL A 43 -6.31 -3.48 7.04
CA VAL A 43 -4.92 -3.90 6.89
C VAL A 43 -4.80 -4.79 5.66
N VAL A 44 -3.79 -4.59 4.83
CA VAL A 44 -3.41 -5.51 3.76
C VAL A 44 -2.02 -6.06 4.09
N PRO A 45 -1.92 -7.29 4.64
CA PRO A 45 -0.65 -7.95 4.85
C PRO A 45 0.03 -8.22 3.50
N MET A 46 1.28 -7.79 3.37
CA MET A 46 2.10 -8.08 2.19
C MET A 46 2.86 -9.39 2.42
N PRO A 47 3.10 -10.18 1.35
CA PRO A 47 3.97 -11.33 1.47
C PRO A 47 5.39 -10.89 1.90
N PRO A 48 6.15 -11.77 2.59
CA PRO A 48 7.52 -11.47 2.95
C PRO A 48 8.36 -11.22 1.69
N CYS A 49 9.30 -10.28 1.78
CA CYS A 49 10.26 -10.04 0.70
C CYS A 49 11.00 -11.36 0.38
N PRO A 50 11.02 -11.82 -0.88
CA PRO A 50 11.66 -13.07 -1.26
C PRO A 50 13.19 -13.06 -1.12
N VAL A 51 13.80 -11.87 -0.95
CA VAL A 51 15.25 -11.71 -0.83
C VAL A 51 15.70 -11.66 0.64
N CYS A 52 15.07 -10.84 1.47
CA CYS A 52 15.50 -10.60 2.85
C CYS A 52 14.50 -11.05 3.93
N GLY A 53 13.32 -11.54 3.54
CA GLY A 53 12.28 -12.02 4.46
C GLY A 53 11.52 -10.92 5.21
N ALA A 54 11.80 -9.64 4.96
CA ALA A 54 11.10 -8.54 5.63
C ALA A 54 9.59 -8.57 5.33
N THR A 55 8.76 -8.40 6.36
CA THR A 55 7.29 -8.38 6.27
C THR A 55 6.75 -6.96 6.42
N GLU A 56 5.64 -6.65 5.75
CA GLU A 56 4.98 -5.34 5.84
C GLU A 56 3.46 -5.50 5.93
N PHE A 57 2.81 -4.49 6.51
CA PHE A 57 1.37 -4.32 6.50
C PHE A 57 1.03 -2.95 5.92
N LEU A 58 0.26 -2.90 4.84
CA LEU A 58 -0.30 -1.65 4.34
C LEU A 58 -1.58 -1.35 5.11
N VAL A 59 -1.81 -0.09 5.48
CA VAL A 59 -2.98 0.30 6.27
C VAL A 59 -3.76 1.36 5.50
N ARG A 60 -5.01 1.05 5.16
CA ARG A 60 -5.95 2.01 4.57
C ARG A 60 -6.19 3.17 5.52
N ALA A 61 -6.25 4.38 4.99
CA ALA A 61 -6.55 5.56 5.78
C ALA A 61 -7.96 5.44 6.43
N PRO A 62 -8.14 5.93 7.68
CA PRO A 62 -9.46 6.07 8.28
C PRO A 62 -10.43 6.88 7.41
N ASP A 63 -11.73 6.60 7.52
CA ASP A 63 -12.76 7.28 6.71
C ASP A 63 -12.88 8.76 7.06
N ASN A 64 -12.58 9.11 8.33
CA ASN A 64 -12.56 10.46 8.87
C ASN A 64 -11.16 11.10 8.90
N GLU A 65 -10.18 10.49 8.21
CA GLU A 65 -8.84 11.05 8.13
C GLU A 65 -8.88 12.42 7.42
N PRO A 66 -8.25 13.47 7.97
CA PRO A 66 -8.17 14.76 7.30
C PRO A 66 -7.40 14.67 5.97
N GLU A 67 -7.58 15.72 5.14
CA GLU A 67 -6.79 15.86 3.92
C GLU A 67 -5.30 15.84 4.26
N HIS A 68 -4.51 15.21 3.38
CA HIS A 68 -3.07 15.11 3.61
C HIS A 68 -2.47 16.53 3.64
N PRO A 69 -1.62 16.87 4.64
CA PRO A 69 -1.12 18.24 4.82
C PRO A 69 -0.26 18.75 3.66
N SER A 70 0.13 17.87 2.74
CA SER A 70 0.83 18.21 1.50
C SER A 70 0.22 17.45 0.33
N PRO A 71 -0.85 17.97 -0.31
CA PRO A 71 -1.46 17.34 -1.46
C PRO A 71 -0.45 17.15 -2.59
N GLY A 72 -0.45 15.95 -3.17
CA GLY A 72 0.43 15.56 -4.26
C GLY A 72 1.85 15.13 -3.86
N SER A 73 2.19 15.13 -2.57
CA SER A 73 3.44 14.53 -2.10
C SER A 73 3.48 13.01 -2.33
N PHE A 74 4.66 12.41 -2.17
CA PHE A 74 4.81 10.95 -2.18
C PHE A 74 3.88 10.28 -1.17
N GLY A 75 3.88 10.74 0.10
CA GLY A 75 3.02 10.18 1.15
C GLY A 75 1.52 10.31 0.82
N HIS A 76 1.10 11.45 0.24
CA HIS A 76 -0.28 11.61 -0.20
C HIS A 76 -0.67 10.58 -1.27
N ARG A 77 0.13 10.44 -2.33
CA ARG A 77 -0.18 9.53 -3.43
C ARG A 77 -0.01 8.06 -3.03
N HIS A 78 0.96 7.74 -2.17
CA HIS A 78 1.13 6.42 -1.59
C HIS A 78 -0.10 6.02 -0.78
N ARG A 79 -0.63 6.90 0.07
CA ARG A 79 -1.89 6.69 0.80
C ARG A 79 -3.04 6.37 -0.17
N MET A 80 -3.17 7.15 -1.25
CA MET A 80 -4.19 6.90 -2.28
C MET A 80 -4.00 5.54 -2.99
N LEU A 81 -2.76 5.13 -3.27
CA LEU A 81 -2.48 3.80 -3.84
C LEU A 81 -2.89 2.68 -2.89
N VAL A 82 -2.61 2.81 -1.59
CA VAL A 82 -3.01 1.82 -0.58
C VAL A 82 -4.54 1.75 -0.47
N ASP A 83 -5.22 2.90 -0.44
CA ASP A 83 -6.68 2.96 -0.43
C ASP A 83 -7.28 2.30 -1.69
N HIS A 84 -6.66 2.52 -2.86
CA HIS A 84 -7.08 1.89 -4.11
C HIS A 84 -6.86 0.37 -4.11
N LEU A 85 -5.68 -0.10 -3.72
CA LEU A 85 -5.37 -1.52 -3.60
C LEU A 85 -6.38 -2.22 -2.68
N HIS A 86 -6.66 -1.62 -1.52
CA HIS A 86 -7.63 -2.15 -0.58
C HIS A 86 -9.03 -2.26 -1.21
N ALA A 87 -9.50 -1.20 -1.87
CA ALA A 87 -10.79 -1.21 -2.54
C ALA A 87 -10.87 -2.27 -3.66
N GLU A 88 -9.78 -2.50 -4.40
CA GLU A 88 -9.69 -3.56 -5.41
C GLU A 88 -9.79 -4.96 -4.80
N LEU A 89 -9.18 -5.20 -3.64
CA LEU A 89 -9.30 -6.49 -2.94
C LEU A 89 -10.72 -6.72 -2.42
N VAL A 90 -11.36 -5.71 -1.83
CA VAL A 90 -12.76 -5.77 -1.39
C VAL A 90 -13.68 -6.07 -2.59
N ARG A 91 -13.49 -5.37 -3.72
CA ARG A 91 -14.29 -5.57 -4.94
C ARG A 91 -14.20 -7.00 -5.51
N ARG A 92 -13.12 -7.72 -5.19
CA ARG A 92 -12.87 -9.11 -5.64
C ARG A 92 -13.22 -10.15 -4.57
N ASP A 93 -13.89 -9.76 -3.49
CA ASP A 93 -14.17 -10.59 -2.32
C ASP A 93 -12.89 -11.19 -1.68
N LYS A 94 -11.73 -10.56 -1.92
CA LYS A 94 -10.43 -10.94 -1.36
C LYS A 94 -10.25 -10.32 0.02
N VAL A 95 -11.14 -10.64 0.94
CA VAL A 95 -11.04 -10.26 2.36
C VAL A 95 -11.02 -11.50 3.27
N VAL A 96 -10.52 -11.35 4.49
CA VAL A 96 -10.54 -12.45 5.47
C VAL A 96 -11.98 -12.89 5.77
N ALA A 97 -12.19 -14.19 5.97
CA ALA A 97 -13.51 -14.79 6.11
C ALA A 97 -14.45 -14.10 7.14
N PRO A 98 -13.98 -13.62 8.31
CA PRO A 98 -14.84 -12.92 9.26
C PRO A 98 -15.43 -11.58 8.77
N LEU A 99 -14.94 -11.06 7.64
CA LEU A 99 -15.43 -9.81 7.03
C LEU A 99 -16.38 -10.04 5.86
N LEU A 100 -16.59 -11.30 5.45
CA LEU A 100 -17.55 -11.65 4.42
C LEU A 100 -18.96 -11.72 5.02
N ASP A 101 -19.96 -11.42 4.20
CA ASP A 101 -21.36 -11.68 4.52
C ASP A 101 -21.70 -13.19 4.41
N GLN A 102 -22.99 -13.52 4.57
CA GLN A 102 -23.45 -14.91 4.54
C GLN A 102 -23.35 -15.54 3.15
N GLU A 103 -23.35 -14.70 2.11
CA GLU A 103 -23.24 -15.06 0.71
C GLU A 103 -21.77 -15.18 0.27
N GLY A 104 -20.82 -14.81 1.13
CA GLY A 104 -19.39 -14.87 0.84
C GLY A 104 -18.86 -13.64 0.11
N HIS A 105 -19.58 -12.52 0.17
CA HIS A 105 -19.18 -11.25 -0.43
C HIS A 105 -18.65 -10.26 0.60
N ALA A 106 -17.71 -9.43 0.19
CA ALA A 106 -17.20 -8.36 1.01
C ALA A 106 -18.18 -7.17 0.99
N PRO A 107 -18.62 -6.64 2.16
CA PRO A 107 -19.45 -5.46 2.20
C PRO A 107 -18.79 -4.28 1.51
N THR A 108 -19.51 -3.61 0.60
CA THR A 108 -18.97 -2.46 -0.15
C THR A 108 -18.59 -1.29 0.76
N SER A 109 -19.18 -1.23 1.96
CA SER A 109 -18.84 -0.24 3.01
C SER A 109 -17.42 -0.41 3.56
N LEU A 110 -16.76 -1.55 3.35
CA LEU A 110 -15.35 -1.75 3.71
C LEU A 110 -14.40 -0.98 2.79
N ALA A 111 -14.80 -0.76 1.53
CA ALA A 111 -13.99 -0.10 0.52
C ALA A 111 -14.21 1.42 0.51
N ARG A 112 -13.12 2.14 0.22
CA ARG A 112 -13.16 3.56 -0.11
C ARG A 112 -12.49 3.77 -1.47
N PRO A 113 -13.21 3.55 -2.58
CA PRO A 113 -12.63 3.72 -3.90
C PRO A 113 -12.26 5.18 -4.14
N LEU A 114 -11.13 5.40 -4.82
CA LEU A 114 -10.77 6.74 -5.30
C LEU A 114 -11.79 7.20 -6.35
N THR A 115 -12.18 8.47 -6.26
CA THR A 115 -13.01 9.11 -7.29
C THR A 115 -12.26 9.18 -8.62
N THR A 116 -12.98 9.19 -9.74
CA THR A 116 -12.38 9.36 -11.07
C THR A 116 -11.57 10.66 -11.16
N GLU A 117 -12.10 11.76 -10.63
CA GLU A 117 -11.39 13.04 -10.55
C GLU A 117 -10.05 12.94 -9.82
N ALA A 118 -10.01 12.21 -8.69
CA ALA A 118 -8.78 12.03 -7.94
C ALA A 118 -7.77 11.14 -8.69
N LYS A 119 -8.25 10.11 -9.39
CA LYS A 119 -7.40 9.29 -10.27
C LYS A 119 -6.80 10.14 -11.39
N ASP A 120 -7.63 10.88 -12.12
CA ASP A 120 -7.17 11.71 -13.25
C ASP A 120 -6.18 12.79 -12.80
N ARG A 121 -6.44 13.42 -11.64
CA ARG A 121 -5.61 14.49 -11.10
C ARG A 121 -4.24 14.01 -10.63
N TRP A 122 -4.16 12.84 -9.99
CA TRP A 122 -2.95 12.40 -9.29
C TRP A 122 -2.23 11.23 -9.96
N PHE A 123 -2.90 10.54 -10.89
CA PHE A 123 -2.46 9.28 -11.50
C PHE A 123 -2.67 9.27 -13.03
N ALA A 124 -2.28 10.36 -13.71
CA ALA A 124 -2.45 10.52 -15.16
C ALA A 124 -1.75 9.44 -16.02
N ARG A 125 -0.79 8.69 -15.46
CA ARG A 125 -0.07 7.60 -16.13
C ARG A 125 -0.44 6.22 -15.58
N GLY A 126 -1.69 6.08 -15.12
CA GLY A 126 -2.15 4.93 -14.37
C GLY A 126 -1.80 5.04 -12.89
N MET A 127 -2.23 4.04 -12.10
CA MET A 127 -2.09 3.98 -10.65
C MET A 127 -0.64 3.70 -10.25
N LYS A 128 0.23 4.69 -10.48
CA LYS A 128 1.67 4.62 -10.30
C LYS A 128 2.21 5.90 -9.67
N ILE A 129 3.19 5.75 -8.78
CA ILE A 129 4.03 6.82 -8.26
C ILE A 129 5.50 6.49 -8.53
N ASP A 130 6.32 7.52 -8.64
CA ASP A 130 7.77 7.33 -8.68
C ASP A 130 8.20 6.78 -7.31
N ALA A 131 9.09 5.78 -7.33
CA ALA A 131 9.65 5.22 -6.09
C ALA A 131 10.30 6.36 -5.28
N PRO A 132 10.24 6.29 -3.94
CA PRO A 132 10.94 7.29 -3.14
C PRO A 132 12.42 7.20 -3.51
N VAL A 133 13.01 8.32 -3.94
CA VAL A 133 14.45 8.40 -4.14
C VAL A 133 15.07 8.08 -2.79
N ARG A 134 15.74 6.93 -2.67
CA ARG A 134 16.54 6.62 -1.48
C ARG A 134 17.52 7.78 -1.33
N GLU A 135 17.31 8.63 -0.33
CA GLU A 135 18.37 9.51 0.15
C GLU A 135 19.50 8.57 0.57
N GLN A 136 20.55 8.50 -0.23
CA GLN A 136 21.76 7.79 0.16
C GLN A 136 22.19 8.41 1.49
N PRO A 137 22.56 7.60 2.51
CA PRO A 137 23.09 8.18 3.74
C PRO A 137 24.26 9.08 3.34
N ALA A 138 24.19 10.35 3.74
CA ALA A 138 25.25 11.30 3.49
C ALA A 138 26.56 10.65 3.92
N THR A 139 27.47 10.46 2.97
CA THR A 139 28.84 10.04 3.27
C THR A 139 29.36 10.96 4.38
N PRO A 140 29.85 10.43 5.51
CA PRO A 140 30.47 11.26 6.53
C PRO A 140 31.56 12.05 5.83
N ARG A 141 31.48 13.39 5.91
CA ARG A 141 32.62 14.23 5.54
C ARG A 141 33.74 13.81 6.47
N GLU A 142 34.80 13.22 5.89
CA GLU A 142 36.05 12.98 6.59
C GLU A 142 36.47 14.32 7.21
N GLU A 143 36.45 14.39 8.54
CA GLU A 143 37.04 15.52 9.26
C GLU A 143 38.53 15.53 8.92
N GLU A 144 38.95 16.54 8.16
CA GLU A 144 40.35 16.90 8.01
C GLU A 144 40.95 17.09 9.41
N VAL A 145 41.67 16.08 9.87
CA VAL A 145 42.61 16.20 10.98
C VAL A 145 43.79 17.00 10.45
N GLU A 146 43.66 18.32 10.52
CA GLU A 146 44.81 19.23 10.35
C GLU A 146 45.69 19.18 11.60
N ARG A 147 47.00 19.21 11.35
CA ARG A 147 48.09 18.80 12.23
C ARG A 147 48.50 19.86 13.23
#